data_AF-A0A1F9EA52-F1
#
_entry.id   AF-A0A1F9EA52-F1
#
_cell.length_a   1.000
_cell.length_b   1.000
_cell.length_c   1.000
_cell.angle_alpha   90.00
_cell.angle_beta   90.00
_cell.angle_gamma   90.00
#
_symmetry.space_group_name_H-M   'P 1'
#
loop_
_entity.id
_entity.type
_entity.pdbx_description
1 polymer ?
#
loop_
_entity_poly.entity_id
_entity_poly.type
_entity_poly.pdbx_seq_one_letter_code
_entity_poly.pdbx_strand_id
1 'polypeptide(L)'
;MEIYKGGNPMHHEEVTFSEELMKEPSWKEWMRENRMFLAVIGILSLLSLILLLENQWNGPSTEKVIAPLQEPLPQRPTPKPKLLKKNHTQNPIDEAKELFLSSQTQKAIALLLKIAKENSDSTLQEEASTLAKRYYHIQEEQEKIKKYYLQGYVLFLNYPKEACDEWAKVLTSSLTEDPYYEKAQKRWKENCTSRMNLIER
;
A
#
# COMPACT_ATOMS: atom_id res chain seq x y z
N MET A 1 -24.18 -56.84 -55.57
CA MET A 1 -24.30 -56.12 -54.29
C MET A 1 -23.61 -57.01 -53.26
N GLU A 2 -22.31 -56.80 -53.05
CA GLU A 2 -21.44 -57.70 -52.30
C GLU A 2 -21.00 -57.03 -51.00
N ILE A 3 -21.10 -57.79 -49.91
CA ILE A 3 -20.79 -57.39 -48.54
C ILE A 3 -19.32 -57.75 -48.30
N TYR A 4 -18.44 -56.76 -48.20
CA TYR A 4 -17.08 -56.98 -47.73
C TYR A 4 -17.04 -56.87 -46.19
N LYS A 5 -17.01 -58.04 -45.55
CA LYS A 5 -16.44 -58.21 -44.21
C LYS A 5 -14.93 -58.32 -44.36
N GLY A 6 -14.19 -57.40 -43.77
CA GLY A 6 -12.74 -57.45 -43.67
C GLY A 6 -12.31 -56.74 -42.40
N GLY A 7 -12.20 -57.49 -41.30
CA GLY A 7 -11.71 -57.00 -40.03
C GLY A 7 -10.24 -56.60 -40.16
N ASN A 8 -9.92 -55.38 -39.75
CA ASN A 8 -8.56 -54.93 -39.56
C ASN A 8 -8.20 -55.19 -38.09
N PRO A 9 -7.16 -55.99 -37.78
CA PRO A 9 -6.76 -56.22 -36.40
C PRO A 9 -6.29 -54.90 -35.79
N MET A 10 -6.87 -54.54 -34.64
CA MET A 10 -6.36 -53.45 -33.81
C MET A 10 -4.90 -53.77 -33.45
N HIS A 11 -3.98 -52.99 -34.01
CA HIS A 11 -2.67 -52.85 -33.41
C HIS A 11 -2.88 -52.15 -32.07
N HIS A 12 -2.75 -52.91 -30.99
CA HIS A 12 -2.36 -52.35 -29.71
C HIS A 12 -0.96 -51.77 -29.89
N GLU A 13 -0.87 -50.48 -30.23
CA GLU A 13 0.29 -49.70 -29.82
C GLU A 13 0.22 -49.65 -28.30
N GLU A 14 1.04 -50.49 -27.66
CA GLU A 14 1.48 -50.23 -26.30
C GLU A 14 2.13 -48.85 -26.33
N VAL A 15 1.38 -47.84 -25.87
CA VAL A 15 1.94 -46.55 -25.51
C VAL A 15 2.83 -46.84 -24.31
N THR A 16 4.07 -47.22 -24.57
CA THR A 16 5.16 -47.13 -23.62
C THR A 16 5.29 -45.64 -23.33
N PHE A 17 4.57 -45.19 -22.30
CA PHE A 17 4.76 -43.90 -21.68
C PHE A 17 6.20 -43.91 -21.17
N SER A 18 7.11 -43.35 -21.98
CA SER A 18 8.53 -43.34 -21.69
C SER A 18 8.75 -42.69 -20.33
N GLU A 19 9.17 -43.50 -19.35
CA GLU A 19 9.67 -43.09 -18.02
C GLU A 19 10.83 -42.08 -18.09
N GLU A 20 11.28 -41.68 -19.28
CA GLU A 20 12.28 -40.64 -19.48
C GLU A 20 11.78 -39.21 -19.23
N LEU A 21 10.47 -38.96 -19.16
CA LEU A 21 9.94 -37.61 -18.92
C LEU A 21 9.87 -37.21 -17.42
N MET A 22 10.25 -38.09 -16.49
CA MET A 22 10.24 -37.83 -15.05
C MET A 22 11.62 -37.94 -14.40
N LYS A 23 12.71 -37.79 -15.16
CA LYS A 23 14.03 -37.59 -14.54
C LYS A 23 14.13 -36.13 -14.12
N GLU A 24 13.93 -35.87 -12.84
CA GLU A 24 14.30 -34.59 -12.24
C GLU A 24 15.75 -34.29 -12.63
N PRO A 25 16.05 -33.13 -13.24
CA PRO A 25 17.41 -32.80 -13.60
C PRO A 25 18.26 -32.84 -12.34
N SER A 26 19.38 -33.55 -12.38
CA SER A 26 20.27 -33.58 -11.23
C SER A 26 20.64 -32.13 -10.87
N TRP A 27 20.79 -31.82 -9.59
CA TRP A 27 21.10 -30.45 -9.14
C TRP A 27 22.29 -29.84 -9.92
N LYS A 28 23.23 -30.69 -10.32
CA LYS A 28 24.39 -30.33 -11.14
C LYS A 28 24.02 -29.95 -12.59
N GLU A 29 23.10 -30.66 -13.22
CA GLU A 29 22.58 -30.32 -14.56
C GLU A 29 21.75 -29.04 -14.52
N TRP A 30 20.89 -28.91 -13.51
CA TRP A 30 20.09 -27.70 -13.31
C TRP A 30 20.98 -26.46 -13.15
N MET A 31 22.04 -26.55 -12.32
CA MET A 31 23.01 -25.45 -12.16
C MET A 31 23.78 -25.14 -13.44
N ARG A 32 24.08 -26.17 -14.27
CA ARG A 32 24.79 -26.00 -15.54
C ARG A 32 23.94 -25.28 -16.58
N GLU A 33 22.66 -25.64 -16.67
CA GLU A 33 21.69 -25.01 -17.55
C GLU A 33 21.42 -23.56 -17.14
N ASN A 34 21.34 -23.30 -15.84
CA ASN A 34 21.04 -21.98 -15.28
C ASN A 34 22.31 -21.14 -14.97
N ARG A 35 23.46 -21.47 -15.56
CA ARG A 35 24.74 -20.78 -15.29
C ARG A 35 24.70 -19.26 -15.50
N MET A 36 23.94 -18.79 -16.50
CA MET A 36 23.77 -17.36 -16.79
C MET A 36 22.93 -16.68 -15.71
N PHE A 37 21.86 -17.33 -15.25
CA PHE A 37 21.01 -16.85 -14.17
C PHE A 37 21.77 -16.78 -12.84
N LEU A 38 22.57 -17.81 -12.52
CA LEU A 38 23.44 -17.84 -11.35
C LEU A 38 24.53 -16.77 -11.41
N ALA A 39 25.12 -16.53 -12.59
CA ALA A 39 26.07 -15.45 -12.79
C ALA A 39 25.42 -14.08 -12.56
N VAL A 40 24.20 -13.85 -13.07
CA VAL A 40 23.45 -12.60 -12.84
C VAL A 40 23.13 -12.42 -11.35
N ILE A 41 22.64 -13.45 -10.65
CA ILE A 41 22.39 -13.38 -9.20
C ILE A 41 23.67 -13.09 -8.43
N GLY A 42 24.78 -13.75 -8.80
CA GLY A 42 26.09 -13.52 -8.20
C GLY A 42 26.57 -12.09 -8.39
N ILE A 43 26.45 -11.54 -9.59
CA ILE A 43 26.80 -10.15 -9.91
C ILE A 43 25.91 -9.18 -9.12
N LEU A 44 24.59 -9.40 -9.07
CA LEU A 44 23.66 -8.54 -8.32
C LEU A 44 23.93 -8.57 -6.82
N SER A 45 24.29 -9.74 -6.28
CA SER A 45 24.66 -9.90 -4.88
C SER A 45 25.99 -9.19 -4.58
N LEU A 46 26.97 -9.28 -5.48
CA LEU A 46 28.25 -8.57 -5.36
C LEU A 46 28.06 -7.05 -5.44
N LEU A 47 27.27 -6.56 -6.40
CA LEU A 47 26.93 -5.14 -6.53
C LEU A 47 26.19 -4.62 -5.29
N SER A 48 25.27 -5.41 -4.73
CA SER A 48 24.57 -5.04 -3.49
C SER A 48 25.53 -4.93 -2.31
N LEU A 49 26.50 -5.84 -2.21
CA LEU A 49 27.53 -5.81 -1.17
C LEU A 49 28.47 -4.61 -1.34
N ILE A 50 28.89 -4.32 -2.57
CA ILE A 50 29.73 -3.15 -2.90
C ILE A 50 28.99 -1.86 -2.55
N LEU A 51 27.70 -1.74 -2.90
CA LEU A 51 26.87 -0.58 -2.55
C LEU A 51 26.70 -0.42 -1.03
N LEU A 52 26.56 -1.53 -0.28
CA LEU A 52 26.51 -1.52 1.18
C LEU A 52 27.84 -1.04 1.79
N LEU A 53 28.96 -1.50 1.25
CA LEU A 53 30.29 -1.11 1.70
C LEU A 53 30.61 0.34 1.35
N GLU A 54 30.26 0.80 0.14
CA GLU A 54 30.37 2.21 -0.27
C GLU A 54 29.49 3.11 0.60
N ASN A 55 28.28 2.70 0.96
CA ASN A 55 27.42 3.48 1.85
C ASN A 55 27.97 3.58 3.29
N GLN A 56 28.74 2.57 3.76
CA GLN A 56 29.39 2.63 5.07
C GLN A 56 30.70 3.44 5.07
N TRP A 57 31.43 3.46 3.96
CA TRP A 57 32.72 4.17 3.86
C TRP A 57 32.59 5.61 3.33
N ASN A 58 31.62 5.87 2.45
CA ASN A 58 31.34 7.19 1.86
C ASN A 58 30.05 7.83 2.39
N GLY A 59 29.52 7.35 3.53
CA GLY A 59 28.42 7.99 4.24
C GLY A 59 28.77 9.47 4.51
N PRO A 60 27.92 10.42 4.10
CA PRO A 60 28.31 11.83 4.02
C PRO A 60 28.64 12.39 5.40
N SER A 61 29.86 12.92 5.55
CA SER A 61 30.08 14.06 6.44
C SER A 61 29.07 15.13 6.03
N THR A 62 28.31 15.63 6.99
CA THR A 62 27.35 16.74 6.88
C THR A 62 27.82 17.88 5.97
N GLU A 63 27.53 17.81 4.68
CA GLU A 63 27.27 18.98 3.84
C GLU A 63 26.74 18.57 2.45
N LYS A 64 25.52 19.06 2.16
CA LYS A 64 24.98 19.43 0.85
C LYS A 64 24.63 18.34 -0.18
N VAL A 65 23.30 18.14 -0.27
CA VAL A 65 22.50 18.16 -1.52
C VAL A 65 22.70 16.99 -2.50
N ILE A 66 21.87 15.93 -2.36
CA ILE A 66 20.78 15.48 -3.28
C ILE A 66 20.28 14.13 -2.71
N ALA A 67 19.10 14.13 -2.09
CA ALA A 67 18.47 12.93 -1.55
C ALA A 67 17.58 12.26 -2.63
N PRO A 68 17.71 10.95 -2.90
CA PRO A 68 16.58 10.19 -3.43
C PRO A 68 15.51 10.09 -2.33
N LEU A 69 14.24 10.26 -2.72
CA LEU A 69 13.03 10.33 -1.91
C LEU A 69 13.00 9.31 -0.75
N GLN A 70 13.54 9.67 0.41
CA GLN A 70 13.06 9.16 1.69
C GLN A 70 11.94 10.11 2.11
N GLU A 71 10.72 9.58 2.24
CA GLU A 71 9.70 10.28 3.02
C GLU A 71 10.33 10.64 4.38
N PRO A 72 10.19 11.89 4.86
CA PRO A 72 10.66 12.21 6.19
C PRO A 72 9.91 11.30 7.16
N LEU A 73 10.64 10.37 7.78
CA LEU A 73 10.21 9.75 9.03
C LEU A 73 9.67 10.89 9.89
N PRO A 74 8.42 10.79 10.36
CA PRO A 74 7.78 11.88 11.09
C PRO A 74 8.74 12.31 12.19
N GLN A 75 9.18 13.58 12.13
CA GLN A 75 9.94 14.19 13.21
C GLN A 75 9.18 13.88 14.50
N ARG A 76 9.85 13.21 15.44
CA ARG A 76 9.32 13.06 16.80
C ARG A 76 8.84 14.45 17.21
N PRO A 77 7.55 14.64 17.51
CA PRO A 77 7.08 15.93 17.94
C PRO A 77 7.92 16.37 19.13
N THR A 78 8.45 17.58 19.03
CA THR A 78 9.06 18.34 20.12
C THR A 78 8.25 18.06 21.38
N PRO A 79 8.88 17.70 22.52
CA PRO A 79 8.14 17.31 23.71
C PRO A 79 7.24 18.47 24.13
N LYS A 80 5.93 18.34 23.83
CA LYS A 80 4.89 19.17 24.45
C LYS A 80 4.97 18.94 25.96
N PRO A 81 4.73 19.99 26.76
CA PRO A 81 5.01 20.01 28.18
C PRO A 81 4.36 18.82 28.89
N LYS A 82 5.12 18.25 29.83
CA LYS A 82 4.70 17.15 30.72
C LYS A 82 3.22 17.26 31.04
N LEU A 83 2.45 16.27 30.58
CA LEU A 83 1.07 16.05 30.99
C LEU A 83 1.01 16.15 32.50
N LEU A 84 0.30 17.19 32.94
CA LEU A 84 -0.07 17.38 34.33
C LEU A 84 -0.78 16.12 34.80
N LYS A 85 -0.38 15.73 36.01
CA LYS A 85 -0.82 14.59 36.80
C LYS A 85 -2.25 14.15 36.52
N LYS A 86 -2.41 12.84 36.29
CA LYS A 86 -3.65 12.06 36.38
C LYS A 86 -4.54 12.60 37.50
N ASN A 87 -5.67 13.23 37.15
CA ASN A 87 -6.83 13.28 38.01
C ASN A 87 -7.78 12.17 37.55
N HIS A 88 -8.10 11.30 38.50
CA HIS A 88 -8.76 10.03 38.29
C HIS A 88 -10.28 10.25 38.28
N THR A 89 -10.81 10.83 37.21
CA THR A 89 -12.26 10.94 36.90
C THR A 89 -12.49 11.37 35.43
N GLN A 90 -11.67 10.92 34.48
CA GLN A 90 -11.89 11.22 33.06
C GLN A 90 -13.02 10.31 32.54
N ASN A 91 -14.08 10.91 31.97
CA ASN A 91 -15.13 10.16 31.28
C ASN A 91 -14.47 9.29 30.18
N PRO A 92 -14.77 7.99 30.07
CA PRO A 92 -14.13 7.11 29.09
C PRO A 92 -14.37 7.56 27.63
N ILE A 93 -15.43 8.34 27.36
CA ILE A 93 -15.64 8.97 26.05
C ILE A 93 -14.61 10.08 25.78
N ASP A 94 -14.19 10.83 26.80
CA ASP A 94 -13.20 11.89 26.64
C ASP A 94 -11.81 11.31 26.36
N GLU A 95 -11.47 10.17 26.98
CA GLU A 95 -10.27 9.41 26.63
C GLU A 95 -10.28 8.98 25.15
N ALA A 96 -11.42 8.51 24.64
CA ALA A 96 -11.55 8.16 23.23
C ALA A 96 -11.40 9.38 22.30
N LYS A 97 -11.94 10.55 22.68
CA LYS A 97 -11.76 11.81 21.94
C LYS A 97 -10.29 12.23 21.90
N GLU A 98 -9.57 12.13 23.02
CA GLU A 98 -8.13 12.41 23.08
C GLU A 98 -7.30 11.45 22.21
N LEU A 99 -7.66 10.16 22.20
CA LEU A 99 -7.04 9.18 21.30
C LEU A 99 -7.26 9.55 19.83
N PHE A 100 -8.46 10.00 19.46
CA PHE A 100 -8.74 10.45 18.10
C PHE A 100 -7.92 11.69 17.72
N LEU A 101 -7.87 12.70 18.60
CA LEU A 101 -7.08 13.92 18.38
C LEU A 101 -5.58 13.65 18.29
N SER A 102 -5.07 12.61 18.95
CA SER A 102 -3.68 12.15 18.83
C SER A 102 -3.42 11.23 17.64
N SER A 103 -4.34 11.18 16.65
CA SER A 103 -4.26 10.35 15.45
C SER A 103 -4.25 8.83 15.73
N GLN A 104 -4.68 8.41 16.93
CA GLN A 104 -4.83 7.00 17.30
C GLN A 104 -6.27 6.53 17.02
N THR A 105 -6.78 6.80 15.81
CA THR A 105 -8.18 6.60 15.41
C THR A 105 -8.68 5.17 15.66
N GLN A 106 -7.89 4.14 15.34
CA GLN A 106 -8.29 2.75 15.58
C GLN A 106 -8.46 2.43 17.08
N LYS A 107 -7.59 2.97 17.93
CA LYS A 107 -7.70 2.78 19.39
C LYS A 107 -8.90 3.55 19.95
N ALA A 108 -9.16 4.76 19.45
CA ALA A 108 -10.34 5.54 19.81
C ALA A 108 -11.63 4.78 19.45
N ILE A 109 -11.72 4.23 18.24
CA ILE A 109 -12.88 3.44 17.80
C ILE A 109 -13.04 2.18 18.66
N ALA A 110 -11.96 1.44 18.92
CA ALA A 110 -12.01 0.24 19.75
C ALA A 110 -12.50 0.54 21.18
N LEU A 111 -12.04 1.65 21.77
CA LEU A 111 -12.49 2.11 23.08
C LEU A 111 -13.98 2.47 23.08
N LEU A 112 -14.45 3.19 22.05
CA LEU A 112 -15.87 3.55 21.92
C LEU A 112 -16.78 2.34 21.73
N LEU A 113 -16.35 1.35 20.93
CA LEU A 113 -17.09 0.10 20.77
C LEU A 113 -17.15 -0.70 22.08
N LYS A 114 -16.08 -0.67 22.89
CA LYS A 114 -16.06 -1.27 24.22
C LYS A 114 -17.05 -0.58 25.15
N ILE A 115 -17.05 0.76 25.19
CA ILE A 115 -18.00 1.55 26.00
C ILE A 115 -19.44 1.26 25.56
N ALA A 116 -19.71 1.25 24.25
CA ALA A 116 -21.03 0.97 23.71
C ALA A 116 -21.56 -0.43 24.05
N LYS A 117 -20.68 -1.40 24.28
CA LYS A 117 -21.05 -2.79 24.58
C LYS A 117 -21.13 -3.08 26.07
N GLU A 118 -20.23 -2.52 26.87
CA GLU A 118 -20.00 -2.94 28.27
C GLU A 118 -20.56 -1.97 29.32
N ASN A 119 -20.90 -0.73 28.94
CA ASN A 119 -21.43 0.25 29.90
C ASN A 119 -22.90 -0.02 30.21
N SER A 120 -23.36 0.23 31.44
CA SER A 120 -24.78 0.06 31.82
C SER A 120 -25.65 1.28 31.52
N ASP A 121 -25.05 2.45 31.30
CA ASP A 121 -25.76 3.68 30.97
C ASP A 121 -26.09 3.72 29.47
N SER A 122 -27.38 3.65 29.13
CA SER A 122 -27.88 3.67 27.76
C SER A 122 -27.50 4.94 27.00
N THR A 123 -27.38 6.07 27.71
CA THR A 123 -27.00 7.36 27.12
C THR A 123 -25.56 7.32 26.65
N LEU A 124 -24.65 6.81 27.50
CA LEU A 124 -23.24 6.64 27.15
C LEU A 124 -23.05 5.59 26.06
N GLN A 125 -23.86 4.53 26.04
CA GLN A 125 -23.84 3.54 24.97
C GLN A 125 -24.19 4.16 23.61
N GLU A 126 -25.25 4.96 23.55
CA GLU A 126 -25.70 5.62 22.33
C GLU A 126 -24.69 6.68 21.84
N GLU A 127 -24.15 7.49 22.75
CA GLU A 127 -23.11 8.47 22.42
C GLU A 127 -21.86 7.77 21.87
N ALA A 128 -21.39 6.72 22.54
CA ALA A 128 -20.20 5.98 22.12
C ALA A 128 -20.41 5.28 20.77
N SER A 129 -21.58 4.68 20.53
CA SER A 129 -21.94 4.06 19.25
C SER A 129 -21.98 5.08 18.11
N THR A 130 -22.58 6.24 18.36
CA THR A 130 -22.66 7.33 17.38
C THR A 130 -21.28 7.87 17.04
N LEU A 131 -20.44 8.10 18.05
CA LEU A 131 -19.09 8.60 17.87
C LEU A 131 -18.19 7.59 17.16
N ALA A 132 -18.31 6.29 17.49
CA ALA A 132 -17.58 5.22 16.80
C ALA A 132 -17.91 5.18 15.31
N LYS A 133 -19.20 5.26 14.93
CA LYS A 133 -19.63 5.33 13.53
C LYS A 133 -19.04 6.54 12.81
N ARG A 134 -19.06 7.70 13.46
CA ARG A 134 -18.50 8.93 12.90
C ARG A 134 -16.99 8.80 12.66
N TYR A 135 -16.23 8.30 13.63
CA TYR A 135 -14.79 8.14 13.50
C TYR A 135 -14.42 7.10 12.45
N TYR A 136 -15.18 6.02 12.34
CA TYR A 136 -15.01 5.04 11.28
C TYR A 136 -15.23 5.66 9.90
N HIS A 137 -16.30 6.44 9.72
CA HIS A 137 -16.56 7.13 8.46
C HIS A 137 -15.43 8.10 8.09
N ILE A 138 -14.92 8.88 9.05
CA ILE A 138 -13.76 9.76 8.82
C ILE A 138 -12.54 8.96 8.37
N GLN A 139 -12.24 7.84 9.03
CA GLN A 139 -11.12 6.98 8.66
C GLN A 139 -11.27 6.42 7.24
N GLU A 140 -12.49 5.99 6.87
CA GLU A 140 -12.78 5.48 5.53
C GLU A 140 -12.57 6.56 4.45
N GLU A 141 -13.06 7.78 4.70
CA GLU A 141 -12.87 8.91 3.78
C GLU A 141 -11.40 9.31 3.66
N GLN A 142 -10.62 9.30 4.74
CA GLN A 142 -9.17 9.52 4.71
C GLN A 142 -8.46 8.47 3.85
N GLU A 143 -8.82 7.19 3.98
CA GLU A 143 -8.25 6.12 3.15
C GLU A 143 -8.66 6.25 1.68
N LYS A 144 -9.89 6.68 1.37
CA LYS A 144 -10.32 6.98 -0.01
C LYS A 144 -9.51 8.11 -0.63
N ILE A 145 -9.37 9.23 0.10
CA ILE A 145 -8.57 10.39 -0.32
C ILE A 145 -7.14 9.97 -0.62
N LYS A 146 -6.51 9.23 0.30
CA LYS A 146 -5.16 8.70 0.12
C LYS A 146 -5.05 7.78 -1.09
N LYS A 147 -6.01 6.86 -1.26
CA LYS A 147 -6.05 5.93 -2.39
C LYS A 147 -6.10 6.68 -3.73
N TYR A 148 -7.06 7.59 -3.91
CA TYR A 148 -7.20 8.34 -5.15
C TYR A 148 -5.97 9.21 -5.43
N TYR A 149 -5.41 9.86 -4.41
CA TYR A 149 -4.18 10.63 -4.58
C TYR A 149 -3.02 9.77 -5.11
N LEU A 150 -2.78 8.61 -4.48
CA LEU A 150 -1.70 7.70 -4.87
C LEU A 150 -1.94 7.10 -6.26
N GLN A 151 -3.19 6.77 -6.60
CA GLN A 151 -3.56 6.30 -7.93
C GLN A 151 -3.25 7.35 -9.00
N GLY A 152 -3.65 8.61 -8.79
CA GLY A 152 -3.30 9.69 -9.70
C GLY A 152 -1.79 9.90 -9.83
N TYR A 153 -1.04 9.76 -8.73
CA TYR A 153 0.42 9.84 -8.76
C TYR A 153 1.08 8.76 -9.62
N VAL A 154 0.61 7.51 -9.53
CA VAL A 154 1.11 6.39 -10.36
C VAL A 154 0.77 6.58 -11.83
N LEU A 155 -0.43 7.11 -12.14
CA LEU A 155 -0.89 7.30 -13.50
C LEU A 155 -0.19 8.46 -14.21
N PHE A 156 0.29 9.46 -13.48
CA PHE A 156 0.70 10.76 -14.02
C PHE A 156 1.65 10.72 -15.21
N LEU A 157 2.64 9.81 -15.22
CA LEU A 157 3.65 9.76 -16.28
C LEU A 157 3.11 9.18 -17.59
N ASN A 158 2.20 8.21 -17.52
CA ASN A 158 1.74 7.45 -18.68
C ASN A 158 0.32 7.84 -19.13
N TYR A 159 -0.49 8.32 -18.19
CA TYR A 159 -1.92 8.56 -18.33
C TYR A 159 -2.30 9.86 -17.59
N PRO A 160 -1.85 11.03 -18.08
CA PRO A 160 -1.97 12.29 -17.36
C PRO A 160 -3.43 12.78 -17.22
N LYS A 161 -4.32 12.40 -18.14
CA LYS A 161 -5.75 12.75 -18.07
C LYS A 161 -6.44 11.97 -16.96
N GLU A 162 -6.19 10.67 -16.90
CA GLU A 162 -6.69 9.77 -15.88
C GLU A 162 -6.09 10.12 -14.51
N ALA A 163 -4.83 10.52 -14.47
CA ALA A 163 -4.18 11.02 -13.26
C ALA A 163 -4.86 12.28 -12.71
N CYS A 164 -5.25 13.19 -13.62
CA CYS A 164 -6.12 14.29 -13.26
C CYS A 164 -7.40 13.72 -12.66
N ASP A 165 -8.22 12.98 -13.41
CA ASP A 165 -9.52 12.47 -12.93
C ASP A 165 -9.48 11.85 -11.52
N GLU A 166 -8.43 11.07 -11.18
CA GLU A 166 -8.23 10.55 -9.82
C GLU A 166 -8.01 11.67 -8.77
N TRP A 167 -7.17 12.66 -9.06
CA TRP A 167 -7.01 13.83 -8.19
C TRP A 167 -8.29 14.67 -8.09
N ALA A 168 -9.16 14.75 -9.13
CA ALA A 168 -10.46 15.42 -9.00
C ALA A 168 -11.34 14.73 -7.97
N LYS A 169 -11.34 13.39 -7.93
CA LYS A 169 -12.13 12.64 -6.93
C LYS A 169 -11.73 13.04 -5.51
N VAL A 170 -10.43 13.24 -5.24
CA VAL A 170 -9.96 13.76 -3.95
C VAL A 170 -10.59 15.12 -3.62
N LEU A 171 -10.68 16.01 -4.61
CA LEU A 171 -11.22 17.37 -4.44
C LEU A 171 -12.73 17.43 -4.23
N THR A 172 -13.44 16.32 -4.40
CA THR A 172 -14.87 16.22 -4.06
C THR A 172 -15.13 15.81 -2.60
N SER A 173 -14.09 15.44 -1.85
CA SER A 173 -14.23 15.04 -0.45
C SER A 173 -14.58 16.20 0.47
N SER A 174 -15.32 15.90 1.53
CA SER A 174 -15.64 16.84 2.61
C SER A 174 -14.49 17.05 3.60
N LEU A 175 -13.45 16.20 3.59
CA LEU A 175 -12.30 16.29 4.49
C LEU A 175 -11.18 17.17 3.90
N THR A 176 -11.41 18.47 3.84
CA THR A 176 -10.47 19.43 3.23
C THR A 176 -9.18 19.63 4.01
N GLU A 177 -9.16 19.25 5.29
CA GLU A 177 -7.99 19.34 6.18
C GLU A 177 -7.02 18.15 6.02
N ASP A 178 -7.36 17.14 5.22
CA ASP A 178 -6.49 15.99 4.99
C ASP A 178 -5.21 16.41 4.21
N PRO A 179 -4.01 15.95 4.61
CA PRO A 179 -2.77 16.34 3.93
C PRO A 179 -2.72 15.91 2.45
N TYR A 180 -3.42 14.84 2.07
CA TYR A 180 -3.50 14.42 0.67
C TYR A 180 -4.50 15.25 -0.13
N TYR A 181 -5.49 15.88 0.52
CA TYR A 181 -6.37 16.86 -0.13
C TYR A 181 -5.57 18.07 -0.62
N GLU A 182 -4.76 18.67 0.25
CA GLU A 182 -3.90 19.81 -0.12
C GLU A 182 -2.91 19.44 -1.24
N LYS A 183 -2.27 18.26 -1.12
CA LYS A 183 -1.35 17.74 -2.15
C LYS A 183 -2.06 17.52 -3.49
N ALA A 184 -3.25 16.92 -3.49
CA ALA A 184 -4.05 16.71 -4.70
C ALA A 184 -4.44 18.05 -5.32
N GLN A 185 -4.86 19.03 -4.52
CA GLN A 185 -5.23 20.36 -5.01
C GLN A 185 -4.07 21.05 -5.71
N LYS A 186 -2.87 21.00 -5.11
CA LYS A 186 -1.66 21.55 -5.72
C LYS A 186 -1.34 20.86 -7.04
N ARG A 187 -1.32 19.52 -7.07
CA ARG A 187 -1.02 18.75 -8.29
C ARG A 187 -2.04 18.98 -9.40
N TRP A 188 -3.32 19.03 -9.05
CA TRP A 188 -4.39 19.33 -9.98
C TRP A 188 -4.22 20.73 -10.59
N LYS A 189 -3.94 21.76 -9.77
CA LYS A 189 -3.68 23.13 -10.25
C LYS A 189 -2.43 23.22 -11.15
N GLU A 190 -1.36 22.49 -10.82
CA GLU A 190 -0.11 22.53 -11.58
C GLU A 190 -0.24 21.82 -12.95
N ASN A 191 -1.01 20.73 -13.01
CA ASN A 191 -0.94 19.82 -14.15
C ASN A 191 -2.24 19.73 -14.96
N CYS A 192 -3.40 19.96 -14.35
CA CYS A 192 -4.70 19.67 -14.95
C CYS A 192 -5.39 20.93 -15.49
N THR A 193 -5.24 22.07 -14.81
CA THR A 193 -5.89 23.33 -15.23
C THR A 193 -5.25 24.04 -16.43
N SER A 194 -4.00 23.72 -16.78
CA SER A 194 -3.28 24.40 -17.87
C SER A 194 -2.87 23.50 -19.04
N ARG A 195 -2.76 22.17 -18.84
CA ARG A 195 -2.26 21.25 -19.89
C ARG A 195 -3.36 20.55 -20.70
N MET A 196 -4.60 20.45 -20.21
CA MET A 196 -5.68 19.77 -20.97
C MET A 196 -6.12 20.55 -22.23
N ASN A 197 -5.94 21.87 -22.26
CA ASN A 197 -6.24 22.69 -23.45
C ASN A 197 -5.24 22.50 -24.62
N LEU A 198 -4.12 21.79 -24.41
CA LEU A 198 -3.07 21.60 -25.41
C LEU A 198 -3.07 20.22 -26.07
N ILE A 199 -3.80 19.24 -25.51
CA ILE A 199 -3.84 17.85 -26.04
C ILE A 199 -5.10 17.61 -26.90
N GLU A 200 -6.09 18.50 -26.88
CA GLU A 200 -7.24 18.49 -27.81
C GLU A 200 -6.99 19.27 -29.11
N ARG A 201 -5.73 19.60 -29.43
CA ARG A 201 -5.29 20.11 -30.75
C ARG A 201 -4.30 19.14 -31.38
#